data_AF-A0A5K1GUI0-F1
#
_entry.id   AF-A0A5K1GUI0-F1
#
_cell.length_a   1.000
_cell.length_b   1.000
_cell.length_c   1.000
_cell.angle_alpha   90.00
_cell.angle_beta   90.00
_cell.angle_gamma   90.00
#
_symmetry.space_group_name_H-M   'P 1'
#
loop_
_entity.id
_entity.type
_entity.pdbx_description
1 polymer ?
#
loop_
_entity_poly.entity_id
_entity_poly.type
_entity_poly.pdbx_seq_one_letter_code
_entity_poly.pdbx_strand_id
1 'polypeptide(L)'
;VKKEDIKIEVEEGRALRISGERKGDEEKEAEGDTWHRVERPVGKFWRQFRLPSNANLDAIKAHLENGVLKVTIPKLAEAKTKQPRVIDIVEDRSAGDIRATKADL
;
A
#
# COMPACT_ATOMS: atom_id res chain seq x y z
N VAL A 1 1.48 24.53 -1.34
CA VAL A 1 1.64 23.49 -0.30
C VAL A 1 3.12 23.24 -0.17
N LYS A 2 3.70 23.58 0.99
CA LYS A 2 5.12 23.36 1.26
C LYS A 2 5.33 21.94 1.78
N LYS A 3 6.59 21.50 1.86
CA LYS A 3 6.93 20.17 2.38
C LYS A 3 6.40 19.99 3.80
N GLU A 4 6.54 21.00 4.65
CA GLU A 4 6.03 20.98 6.03
C GLU A 4 4.50 20.81 6.15
N ASP A 5 3.74 21.14 5.10
CA ASP A 5 2.28 21.02 5.11
C ASP A 5 1.79 19.63 4.65
N ILE A 6 2.71 18.69 4.36
CA ILE A 6 2.40 17.35 3.86
C ILE A 6 2.88 16.29 4.86
N LYS A 7 1.99 15.36 5.20
CA LYS A 7 2.28 14.19 6.02
C LYS A 7 2.08 12.92 5.21
N ILE A 8 3.02 11.98 5.34
CA ILE A 8 2.99 10.68 4.68
C ILE A 8 3.17 9.61 5.74
N GLU A 9 2.22 8.69 5.84
CA GLU A 9 2.18 7.66 6.88
C GLU A 9 1.82 6.31 6.27
N VAL A 10 2.32 5.22 6.87
CA VAL A 10 1.81 3.88 6.62
C VAL A 10 1.01 3.47 7.85
N GLU A 11 -0.30 3.38 7.69
CA GLU A 11 -1.24 2.93 8.71
C GLU A 11 -1.34 1.39 8.72
N GLU A 12 -2.11 0.85 9.68
CA GLU A 12 -2.40 -0.57 9.78
C GLU A 12 -2.93 -1.17 8.46
N GLY A 13 -2.63 -2.45 8.22
CA GLY A 13 -3.07 -3.13 6.99
C GLY A 13 -2.35 -2.69 5.72
N ARG A 14 -1.13 -2.13 5.84
CA ARG A 14 -0.29 -1.65 4.72
C ARG A 14 -0.97 -0.55 3.90
N ALA A 15 -1.63 0.39 4.58
CA ALA A 15 -2.29 1.51 3.93
C ALA A 15 -1.37 2.75 3.93
N LEU A 16 -0.91 3.18 2.76
CA LEU A 16 -0.21 4.45 2.62
C LEU A 16 -1.22 5.59 2.62
N ARG A 17 -1.10 6.50 3.58
CA ARG A 17 -1.89 7.74 3.66
C ARG A 17 -1.00 8.95 3.37
N ILE A 18 -1.50 9.82 2.49
CA ILE A 18 -0.93 11.12 2.18
C ILE A 18 -1.95 12.15 2.61
N SER A 19 -1.59 13.06 3.49
CA SER A 19 -2.49 14.12 3.97
C SER A 19 -1.77 15.46 4.00
N GLY A 20 -2.54 16.54 4.00
CA GLY A 20 -1.99 17.88 4.09
C GLY A 20 -3.05 18.96 4.03
N GLU A 21 -2.60 20.21 4.02
CA GLU A 21 -3.48 21.37 3.94
C GLU A 21 -2.93 22.39 2.93
N ARG A 22 -3.82 22.88 2.06
CA ARG A 22 -3.55 24.02 1.21
C ARG A 22 -4.18 25.25 1.84
N LYS A 23 -3.37 26.07 2.51
CA LYS A 23 -3.81 27.38 3.00
C LYS A 23 -4.18 28.30 1.83
N GLY A 24 -5.19 29.14 2.03
CA GLY A 24 -5.56 30.19 1.09
C GLY A 24 -4.54 31.31 1.06
N ASP A 25 -4.62 32.16 0.03
CA ASP A 25 -3.75 33.33 -0.13
C ASP A 25 -4.22 34.54 0.72
N GLU A 26 -4.91 34.29 1.84
CA GLU A 26 -5.49 35.31 2.74
C GLU A 26 -4.42 36.26 3.31
N GLU A 27 -3.15 35.84 3.36
CA GLU A 27 -2.03 36.65 3.85
C GLU A 27 -1.52 37.72 2.85
N LYS A 28 -2.08 37.82 1.64
CA LYS A 28 -1.71 38.83 0.63
C LYS A 28 -2.78 39.91 0.41
N GLU A 29 -3.63 40.13 1.40
CA GLU A 29 -4.53 41.29 1.40
C GLU A 29 -3.74 42.53 1.86
N ALA A 30 -3.13 43.25 0.92
CA ALA A 30 -2.88 44.67 1.16
C ALA A 30 -4.25 45.36 1.22
N GLU A 31 -4.43 46.33 2.13
CA GLU A 31 -5.64 47.17 2.17
C GLU A 31 -5.91 47.74 0.76
N GLY A 32 -6.95 47.23 0.09
CA GLY A 32 -7.36 47.66 -1.26
C GLY A 32 -7.49 46.54 -2.31
N ASP A 33 -7.01 45.32 -2.05
CA ASP A 33 -7.12 44.24 -3.04
C ASP A 33 -8.51 43.56 -3.03
N THR A 34 -9.13 43.40 -4.22
CA THR A 34 -10.43 42.74 -4.39
C THR A 34 -10.32 41.52 -5.32
N TRP A 35 -10.78 40.37 -4.84
CA TRP A 35 -10.86 39.16 -5.64
C TRP A 35 -12.03 39.21 -6.63
N HIS A 36 -11.75 39.22 -7.93
CA HIS A 36 -12.80 39.06 -8.96
C HIS A 36 -13.27 37.60 -9.11
N ARG A 37 -12.39 36.64 -8.83
CA ARG A 37 -12.68 35.21 -8.98
C ARG A 37 -11.69 34.34 -8.19
N VAL A 38 -12.19 33.28 -7.57
CA VAL A 38 -11.39 32.27 -6.87
C VAL A 38 -11.72 30.90 -7.46
N GLU A 39 -10.74 30.28 -8.11
CA GLU A 39 -10.91 28.97 -8.76
C GLU A 39 -10.13 27.85 -8.07
N ARG A 40 -9.07 28.21 -7.33
CA ARG A 40 -8.17 27.24 -6.71
C ARG A 40 -8.73 26.83 -5.35
N PRO A 41 -9.05 25.55 -5.13
CA PRO A 41 -9.58 25.10 -3.84
C PRO A 41 -8.53 25.25 -2.74
N VAL A 42 -9.01 25.59 -1.55
CA VAL A 42 -8.23 25.68 -0.31
C VAL A 42 -8.78 24.67 0.70
N GLY A 43 -7.96 24.31 1.67
CA GLY A 43 -8.34 23.43 2.77
C GLY A 43 -7.56 22.12 2.81
N LYS A 44 -8.04 21.22 3.67
CA LYS A 44 -7.40 19.94 4.00
C LYS A 44 -7.69 18.89 2.94
N PHE A 45 -6.70 18.07 2.66
CA PHE A 45 -6.81 16.95 1.74
C PHE A 45 -6.18 15.70 2.33
N TRP A 46 -6.68 14.54 1.90
CA TRP A 46 -5.99 13.28 2.11
C TRP A 46 -6.34 12.27 1.03
N ARG A 47 -5.45 11.32 0.82
CA ARG A 47 -5.64 10.17 -0.05
C ARG A 47 -4.97 8.95 0.56
N GLN A 48 -5.57 7.79 0.36
CA GLN A 48 -5.07 6.52 0.89
C GLN A 48 -5.00 5.47 -0.21
N PHE A 49 -3.93 4.67 -0.15
CA PHE A 49 -3.64 3.60 -1.10
C PHE A 49 -3.30 2.33 -0.32
N ARG A 50 -3.94 1.21 -0.66
CA ARG A 50 -3.53 -0.09 -0.13
C ARG A 50 -2.31 -0.57 -0.89
N LEU A 51 -1.23 -0.86 -0.18
CA LEU A 51 0.00 -1.36 -0.77
C LEU A 51 -0.07 -2.88 -0.96
N PRO A 52 0.58 -3.41 -2.01
CA PRO A 52 0.67 -4.85 -2.19
C PRO A 52 1.49 -5.51 -1.08
N SER A 53 1.32 -6.82 -0.90
CA SER A 53 2.01 -7.60 0.13
C SER A 53 3.54 -7.61 -0.04
N ASN A 54 4.03 -7.43 -1.26
CA ASN A 54 5.46 -7.38 -1.58
C ASN A 54 6.03 -5.94 -1.57
N ALA A 55 5.32 -4.93 -1.07
CA ALA A 55 5.90 -3.60 -0.89
C ALA A 55 6.96 -3.61 0.23
N ASN A 56 8.13 -3.04 -0.04
CA ASN A 56 9.16 -2.81 0.97
C ASN A 56 8.87 -1.48 1.71
N LEU A 57 8.30 -1.59 2.90
CA LEU A 57 7.86 -0.44 3.69
C LEU A 57 9.03 0.34 4.32
N ASP A 58 10.17 -0.33 4.55
CA ASP A 58 11.36 0.28 5.17
C ASP A 58 12.15 1.16 4.19
N ALA A 59 11.90 1.00 2.90
CA ALA A 59 12.63 1.67 1.83
C ALA A 59 11.78 2.70 1.06
N ILE A 60 10.67 3.17 1.64
CA ILE A 60 9.81 4.18 1.03
C ILE A 60 10.58 5.52 0.95
N LYS A 61 10.50 6.18 -0.21
CA LYS A 61 11.10 7.50 -0.46
C LYS A 61 10.05 8.47 -1.00
N ALA A 62 10.15 9.73 -0.62
CA ALA A 62 9.27 10.79 -1.09
C ALA A 62 10.07 12.01 -1.54
N HIS A 63 9.69 12.58 -2.69
CA HIS A 63 10.29 13.78 -3.26
C HIS A 63 9.17 14.75 -3.67
N LEU A 64 9.29 16.02 -3.28
CA LEU A 64 8.36 17.08 -3.68
C LEU A 64 9.13 18.08 -4.54
N GLU A 65 8.72 18.22 -5.80
CA GLU A 65 9.39 19.10 -6.75
C GLU A 65 8.34 19.75 -7.65
N ASN A 66 8.42 21.06 -7.85
CA ASN A 66 7.52 21.83 -8.71
C ASN A 66 6.02 21.58 -8.44
N GLY A 67 5.66 21.38 -7.17
CA GLY A 67 4.28 21.12 -6.74
C GLY A 67 3.81 19.67 -6.92
N VAL A 68 4.68 18.75 -7.37
CA VAL A 68 4.37 17.34 -7.56
C VAL A 68 5.06 16.50 -6.49
N LEU A 69 4.26 15.77 -5.71
CA LEU A 69 4.75 14.78 -4.75
C LEU A 69 4.90 13.42 -5.43
N LYS A 70 6.13 12.91 -5.50
CA LYS A 70 6.46 11.57 -5.96
C LYS A 70 6.82 10.67 -4.79
N VAL A 71 6.02 9.62 -4.57
CA VAL A 71 6.29 8.58 -3.57
C VAL A 71 6.74 7.31 -4.29
N THR A 72 7.93 6.81 -3.95
CA THR A 72 8.52 5.60 -4.54
C THR A 72 8.56 4.51 -3.49
N ILE A 73 7.99 3.36 -3.83
CA ILE A 73 7.85 2.20 -2.94
C ILE A 73 8.47 1.00 -3.66
N PRO A 74 9.69 0.60 -3.28
CA PRO A 74 10.32 -0.58 -3.87
C PRO A 74 9.50 -1.84 -3.57
N LYS A 75 9.55 -2.81 -4.47
CA LYS A 75 9.07 -4.16 -4.17
C LYS A 75 10.20 -4.95 -3.50
N LEU A 76 9.85 -5.75 -2.50
CA LEU A 76 10.72 -6.80 -1.98
C LEU A 76 11.04 -7.77 -3.12
N ALA A 77 12.27 -8.27 -3.15
CA ALA A 77 12.66 -9.31 -4.10
C ALA A 77 11.70 -10.50 -3.91
N GLU A 78 10.97 -10.85 -4.96
CA GLU A 78 10.11 -12.01 -4.92
C GLU A 78 10.99 -13.25 -4.71
N ALA A 79 10.62 -14.10 -3.74
CA ALA A 79 11.08 -15.47 -3.77
C ALA A 79 10.66 -16.01 -5.14
N LYS A 80 11.65 -16.34 -6.00
CA LYS A 80 11.46 -16.85 -7.38
C LYS A 80 10.14 -17.59 -7.46
N THR A 81 9.21 -17.08 -8.27
CA THR A 81 7.88 -17.66 -8.47
C THR A 81 8.02 -19.17 -8.57
N LYS A 82 7.57 -19.89 -7.53
CA LYS A 82 7.64 -21.35 -7.54
C LYS A 82 6.75 -21.79 -8.70
N GLN A 83 7.32 -22.49 -9.66
CA GLN A 83 6.56 -23.14 -10.74
C GLN A 83 5.39 -23.92 -10.10
N PRO A 84 4.17 -23.88 -10.69
CA PRO A 84 3.06 -24.68 -10.21
C PRO A 84 3.51 -26.13 -10.04
N ARG A 85 3.26 -26.71 -8.87
CA ARG A 85 3.50 -28.14 -8.64
C ARG A 85 2.18 -28.87 -8.73
N VAL A 86 2.16 -29.98 -9.45
CA VAL A 86 1.06 -30.93 -9.41
C VAL A 86 1.08 -31.59 -8.03
N ILE A 87 -0.07 -31.63 -7.37
CA ILE A 87 -0.26 -32.29 -6.08
C ILE A 87 -1.15 -33.50 -6.34
N ASP A 88 -0.67 -34.68 -5.94
CA ASP A 88 -1.43 -35.92 -6.07
C ASP A 88 -2.51 -36.00 -4.98
N ILE A 89 -3.68 -36.49 -5.35
CA ILE A 89 -4.77 -36.79 -4.41
C ILE A 89 -4.55 -38.21 -3.91
N VAL A 90 -4.32 -38.36 -2.59
CA VAL A 90 -4.20 -39.67 -1.94
C VAL A 90 -5.58 -40.11 -1.43
N GLU A 91 -6.03 -41.29 -1.81
CA GLU A 91 -7.21 -41.93 -1.21
C GLU A 91 -6.83 -42.51 0.16
N ASP A 92 -7.42 -41.98 1.23
CA ASP A 92 -7.40 -42.62 2.54
C ASP A 92 -8.24 -43.91 2.45
N ARG A 93 -7.57 -45.05 2.22
CA ARG A 93 -8.17 -46.35 2.45
C ARG A 93 -8.28 -46.58 3.95
N SER A 94 -9.39 -46.11 4.52
CA SER A 94 -9.81 -46.51 5.86
C SER A 94 -9.87 -48.03 5.94
N ALA A 95 -9.11 -48.56 6.90
CA ALA A 95 -9.01 -49.94 7.32
C ALA A 95 -10.28 -50.80 7.11
N GLY A 96 -10.14 -51.86 6.32
CA GLY A 96 -11.16 -52.90 6.14
C GLY A 96 -10.54 -54.12 5.45
N ASP A 97 -9.80 -54.92 6.22
CA ASP A 97 -9.69 -56.39 6.14
C ASP A 97 -8.33 -56.88 6.67
N ILE A 98 -8.25 -57.10 7.98
CA ILE A 98 -7.28 -58.04 8.54
C ILE A 98 -7.84 -59.44 8.28
N ARG A 99 -7.52 -60.02 7.11
CA ARG A 99 -7.64 -61.47 6.93
C ARG A 99 -6.33 -62.13 7.33
N ALA A 100 -6.32 -62.67 8.54
CA ALA A 100 -5.32 -63.63 8.97
C ALA A 100 -5.25 -64.80 7.98
N THR A 101 -4.05 -65.10 7.49
CA THR A 101 -3.70 -66.44 7.03
C THR A 101 -2.42 -66.86 7.75
N LYS A 102 -2.60 -67.79 8.70
CA LYS A 102 -1.56 -68.72 9.15
C LYS A 102 -1.28 -69.69 8.00
N ALA A 103 0.00 -69.99 7.74
CA ALA A 103 0.58 -71.34 7.79
C ALA A 103 1.86 -71.43 6.93
N ASP A 104 2.96 -71.72 7.62
CA ASP A 104 4.00 -72.72 7.33
C ASP A 104 4.61 -72.84 5.92
N LEU A 105 5.86 -72.36 5.75
CA LEU A 105 7.11 -73.13 5.65
C LEU A 105 8.31 -72.21 5.37
#